data_AF-A0A3B9RX85-F1
#
_entry.id   AF-A0A3B9RX85-F1
#
_cell.length_a   1.000
_cell.length_b   1.000
_cell.length_c   1.000
_cell.angle_alpha   90.00
_cell.angle_beta   90.00
_cell.angle_gamma   90.00
#
_symmetry.space_group_name_H-M   'P 1'
#
loop_
_entity.id
_entity.type
_entity.pdbx_description
1 polymer ?
#
loop_
_entity_poly.entity_id
_entity_poly.type
_entity_poly.pdbx_seq_one_letter_code
_entity_poly.pdbx_strand_id
1 'polypeptide(L)' 'MSQTSQQRGLIPASFIDNVLNQTDLVDLIDAHVPLKKRGQNYTACCPFHDEK' A
#
# COMPACT_ATOMS: atom_id res chain seq x y z
N MET A 1 -7.70 -7.39 -32.22
CA MET A 1 -7.63 -7.89 -30.83
C MET A 1 -8.20 -6.80 -29.94
N SER A 2 -9.49 -6.54 -30.05
CA SER A 2 -10.57 -7.20 -29.29
C SER A 2 -10.73 -6.52 -27.92
N GLN A 3 -11.47 -5.40 -27.98
CA GLN A 3 -12.47 -4.95 -27.00
C GLN A 3 -12.47 -5.73 -25.68
N THR A 4 -11.82 -5.20 -24.65
CA THR A 4 -12.04 -5.63 -23.26
C THR A 4 -13.30 -4.96 -22.72
N SER A 5 -14.40 -5.68 -22.88
CA SER A 5 -15.48 -5.88 -21.89
C SER A 5 -15.61 -4.84 -20.76
N GLN A 6 -16.67 -4.05 -20.85
CA GLN A 6 -17.48 -3.45 -19.78
C GLN A 6 -17.08 -3.87 -18.33
N GLN A 7 -16.62 -2.92 -17.51
CA GLN A 7 -16.61 -3.03 -16.05
C GLN A 7 -17.40 -1.87 -15.43
N ARG A 8 -18.42 -2.19 -14.62
CA ARG A 8 -19.16 -1.21 -13.81
C ARG A 8 -18.21 -0.56 -12.81
N GLY A 9 -18.16 0.77 -12.73
CA GLY A 9 -17.52 1.49 -11.61
C GLY A 9 -15.99 1.43 -11.54
N LEU A 10 -15.29 1.44 -12.67
CA LEU A 10 -13.83 1.53 -12.71
C LEU A 10 -13.35 2.84 -12.07
N ILE A 11 -12.60 2.72 -10.97
CA ILE A 11 -11.82 3.83 -10.44
C ILE A 11 -10.78 4.22 -11.51
N PRO A 12 -10.71 5.51 -11.91
CA PRO A 12 -9.72 5.95 -12.91
C PRO A 12 -8.29 5.63 -12.46
N ALA A 13 -7.43 5.18 -13.37
CA ALA A 13 -6.03 4.91 -13.05
C ALA A 13 -5.33 6.14 -12.43
N SER A 14 -5.63 7.34 -12.94
CA SER A 14 -5.13 8.60 -12.39
C SER A 14 -5.55 8.84 -10.94
N PHE A 15 -6.71 8.33 -10.52
CA PHE A 15 -7.13 8.41 -9.13
C PHE A 15 -6.33 7.44 -8.25
N ILE A 16 -6.03 6.23 -8.73
CA ILE A 16 -5.16 5.28 -8.04
C ILE A 16 -3.78 5.91 -7.85
N ASP A 17 -3.20 6.49 -8.90
CA ASP A 17 -1.92 7.19 -8.83
C ASP A 17 -1.95 8.35 -7.82
N ASN A 18 -3.04 9.12 -7.81
CA ASN A 18 -3.20 10.20 -6.84
C ASN A 18 -3.24 9.67 -5.39
N VAL A 19 -3.96 8.58 -5.13
CA VAL A 19 -3.99 7.96 -3.79
C VAL A 19 -2.58 7.50 -3.40
N LEU A 20 -1.85 6.82 -4.29
CA LEU A 20 -0.48 6.36 -4.02
C LEU A 20 0.47 7.53 -3.71
N ASN A 21 0.34 8.65 -4.42
CA ASN A 21 1.19 9.83 -4.23
C ASN A 21 0.90 10.60 -2.95
N GLN A 22 -0.35 10.55 -2.45
CA GLN A 22 -0.78 11.29 -1.27
C GLN A 22 -0.67 10.48 0.03
N THR A 23 -0.48 9.16 -0.07
CA THR A 23 -0.42 8.27 1.09
C THR A 23 1.00 8.16 1.62
N ASP A 24 1.23 8.59 2.86
CA ASP A 24 2.44 8.24 3.60
C ASP A 24 2.32 6.79 4.11
N LEU A 25 3.00 5.87 3.43
CA LEU A 25 2.97 4.46 3.81
C LEU A 25 3.64 4.20 5.17
N VAL A 26 4.58 5.04 5.61
CA VAL A 26 5.24 4.86 6.91
C VAL A 26 4.24 5.14 8.02
N ASP A 27 3.58 6.29 7.99
CA ASP A 27 2.58 6.68 8.99
C ASP A 27 1.38 5.70 9.00
N LEU A 28 0.88 5.35 7.81
CA LEU A 28 -0.23 4.41 7.68
C LEU A 28 0.10 3.03 8.27
N ILE A 29 1.29 2.49 7.99
CA ILE A 29 1.68 1.17 8.49
C ILE A 29 2.00 1.24 9.99
N ASP A 30 2.66 2.31 10.48
CA ASP A 30 3.04 2.46 11.90
C ASP A 30 1.82 2.49 12.84
N ALA A 31 0.69 3.03 12.37
CA ALA A 31 -0.59 3.00 13.08
C ALA A 31 -1.11 1.55 13.33
N HIS A 32 -0.67 0.58 12.55
CA HIS A 32 -1.08 -0.83 12.65
C HIS A 32 0.02 -1.75 13.17
N VAL A 33 1.28 -1.51 12.77
CA VAL A 33 2.44 -2.33 13.08
C VAL A 33 3.60 -1.41 13.45
N PRO A 34 4.07 -1.39 14.71
CA PRO A 34 5.11 -0.47 15.15
C PRO A 34 6.41 -0.63 14.35
N LEU A 35 6.74 0.41 13.58
CA LEU A 35 7.91 0.49 12.73
C LEU A 35 9.11 1.04 13.50
N LYS A 36 10.29 0.47 13.24
CA LYS A 36 11.58 0.99 13.70
C LYS A 36 12.39 1.49 12.51
N LYS A 37 12.86 2.74 12.58
CA LYS A 37 13.72 3.33 11.55
C LYS A 37 15.12 2.69 11.59
N ARG A 38 15.59 2.18 10.44
CA ARG A 38 16.90 1.57 10.26
C ARG A 38 17.56 2.11 8.99
N GLY A 39 18.31 3.20 9.15
CA GLY A 39 18.90 3.93 8.02
C GLY A 39 17.82 4.57 7.15
N GLN A 40 17.77 4.17 5.88
CA GLN A 40 16.77 4.64 4.91
C GLN A 40 15.46 3.84 4.95
N ASN A 41 15.43 2.70 5.66
CA ASN A 41 14.30 1.77 5.68
C ASN A 41 13.61 1.75 7.05
N TYR A 42 12.44 1.11 7.09
CA TYR A 42 11.69 0.79 8.31
C TYR A 42 11.56 -0.72 8.45
N THR A 43 11.59 -1.21 9.69
CA THR A 43 11.50 -2.65 10.01
C THR A 43 10.50 -2.89 11.12
N ALA A 44 9.76 -3.99 11.04
CA ALA A 44 8.86 -4.47 12.10
C ALA A 44 8.74 -6.00 12.07
N CYS A 45 8.19 -6.56 13.14
CA CYS A 45 7.74 -7.95 13.15
C CYS A 45 6.54 -8.10 12.21
N CYS A 46 6.55 -9.14 11.38
CA CYS A 46 5.47 -9.39 10.44
C CYS A 46 4.17 -9.74 11.20
N PRO A 47 3.04 -9.02 11.00
CA PRO A 47 1.78 -9.37 11.64
C PRO A 47 1.08 -10.57 11.00
N PHE A 48 1.60 -11.06 9.86
CA PHE A 48 0.99 -12.14 9.07
C PHE A 48 1.70 -13.48 9.23
N HIS A 49 2.84 -13.49 9.92
CA HIS A 49 3.60 -14.70 10.17
C HIS A 49 4.13 -14.66 11.59
N ASP A 50 3.76 -15.64 12.40
CA ASP A 50 4.38 -15.87 13.70
C ASP A 50 5.79 -16.43 13.46
N GLU A 51 6.77 -15.53 13.41
CA GLU A 51 8.18 -15.88 13.44
C GLU A 51 8.48 -16.59 14.77
N LYS A 52 9.11 -17.77 14.70
CA LYS A 52 9.48 -18.59 15.86
C LYS A 52 10.93 -18.38 16.25
#